data_AF-A0A949XYX3-F1
#
_entry.id   AF-A0A949XYX3-F1
#
_cell.length_a   1.000
_cell.length_b   1.000
_cell.length_c   1.000
_cell.angle_alpha   90.00
_cell.angle_beta   90.00
_cell.angle_gamma   90.00
#
_symmetry.space_group_name_H-M   'P 1'
#
loop_
_entity.id
_entity.type
_entity.pdbx_description
1 polymer ?
#
loop_
_entity_poly.entity_id
_entity_poly.type
_entity_poly.pdbx_seq_one_letter_code
_entity_poly.pdbx_strand_id
1 'polypeptide(L)'
;MTTANAGTPVHDPGVDLDWLNRKIDYRLYQDCIHCGLCTASCPTYLETGNENDSPRGRIYLMRSVTDGRLAVSDEVRTHLELCLDCRTCESACPSGVQYGKIIEPFKLAIHASGPPAGRTSRLQRLILHHLFPDSGRVKAALAPARLLQRLGLIDLAGKIGLTRLLPPTLRSMLTMLPELKTRGSLPEVLPPIGPKRARVALLLGCVADGLYPETNAATARVLQQNGCEVVIPRDQACCGAIHYHSGVEAPALALARQNLKVFDPEQFDAIIVNAAGCGAMLKQYEHVLPAAESDAAARFVAKVRDISEFLVALGPIVPRNPLPMKVTYHDACHLCHAQQIREQPRKLLAMIPGLELVPLEESEICCGAAGAYNLTQPEMAERLGHRKVNHIEATGAEVVTTGNVGCLLQITRHVKERGIPIQVAHPIDLLDRAYRGGEEGTRRRATG
;
A
#
# COMPACT_ATOMS: atom_id res chain seq x y z
N MET A 1 -32.77 -15.87 34.75
CA MET A 1 -31.39 -16.39 34.75
C MET A 1 -31.39 -17.70 33.97
N THR A 2 -31.35 -17.59 32.65
CA THR A 2 -31.17 -18.72 31.73
C THR A 2 -29.66 -18.90 31.57
N THR A 3 -29.13 -19.99 32.11
CA THR A 3 -27.75 -20.42 31.90
C THR A 3 -27.53 -20.63 30.41
N ALA A 4 -26.85 -19.68 29.76
CA ALA A 4 -26.36 -19.86 28.41
C ALA A 4 -25.47 -21.11 28.40
N ASN A 5 -25.78 -22.04 27.51
CA ASN A 5 -24.95 -23.20 27.22
C ASN A 5 -23.53 -22.72 26.90
N ALA A 6 -22.61 -22.87 27.84
CA ALA A 6 -21.19 -22.87 27.55
C ALA A 6 -20.95 -24.15 26.75
N GLY A 7 -21.00 -24.06 25.43
CA GLY A 7 -20.69 -25.18 24.54
C GLY A 7 -19.35 -25.80 24.92
N THR A 8 -19.23 -27.10 24.74
CA THR A 8 -17.99 -27.85 24.95
C THR A 8 -16.83 -27.13 24.24
N PRO A 9 -15.72 -26.83 24.92
CA PRO A 9 -14.57 -26.19 24.30
C PRO A 9 -14.14 -26.98 23.06
N VAL A 10 -13.87 -26.27 21.97
CA VAL A 10 -13.38 -26.91 20.75
C VAL A 10 -12.00 -27.51 21.03
N HIS A 11 -11.86 -28.83 20.83
CA HIS A 11 -10.67 -29.59 21.21
C HIS A 11 -9.43 -29.24 20.36
N ASP A 12 -9.64 -28.75 19.13
CA ASP A 12 -8.59 -28.21 18.26
C ASP A 12 -9.05 -26.89 17.65
N PRO A 13 -8.57 -25.73 18.15
CA PRO A 13 -8.96 -24.42 17.66
C PRO A 13 -8.43 -24.12 16.24
N GLY A 14 -7.53 -24.95 15.70
CA GLY A 14 -6.91 -24.75 14.39
C GLY A 14 -5.87 -23.63 14.35
N VAL A 15 -5.53 -23.05 15.50
CA VAL A 15 -4.50 -22.01 15.71
C VAL A 15 -3.83 -22.13 17.08
N ASP A 16 -2.61 -21.61 17.23
CA ASP A 16 -1.94 -21.48 18.53
C ASP A 16 -2.59 -20.34 19.35
N LEU A 17 -3.53 -20.70 20.23
CA LEU A 17 -4.24 -19.75 21.09
C LEU A 17 -3.32 -19.08 22.11
N ASP A 18 -2.29 -19.76 22.59
CA ASP A 18 -1.34 -19.18 23.55
C ASP A 18 -0.51 -18.08 22.88
N TRP A 19 -0.09 -18.30 21.63
CA TRP A 19 0.56 -17.27 20.83
C TRP A 19 -0.37 -16.10 20.54
N LEU A 20 -1.62 -16.36 20.15
CA LEU A 20 -2.61 -15.30 19.90
C LEU A 20 -2.87 -14.46 21.14
N ASN A 21 -3.08 -15.09 22.30
CA ASN A 21 -3.34 -14.40 23.56
C ASN A 21 -2.15 -13.54 24.05
N ARG A 22 -0.92 -13.89 23.65
CA ARG A 22 0.26 -13.03 23.90
C ARG A 22 0.34 -11.84 22.94
N LYS A 23 -0.21 -11.96 21.73
CA LYS A 23 -0.10 -10.94 20.67
C LYS A 23 -1.29 -9.98 20.63
N ILE A 24 -2.47 -10.42 21.06
CA ILE A 24 -3.71 -9.64 21.01
C ILE A 24 -4.20 -9.41 22.44
N ASP A 25 -4.25 -8.14 22.86
CA ASP A 25 -4.96 -7.79 24.10
C ASP A 25 -6.45 -8.06 23.91
N TYR A 26 -7.01 -8.94 24.72
CA TYR A 26 -8.41 -9.36 24.64
C TYR A 26 -9.40 -8.18 24.71
N ARG A 27 -9.02 -7.08 25.38
CA ARG A 27 -9.85 -5.86 25.48
C ARG A 27 -10.15 -5.25 24.11
N LEU A 28 -9.25 -5.41 23.13
CA LEU A 28 -9.44 -4.91 21.77
C LEU A 28 -10.67 -5.52 21.08
N TYR A 29 -11.05 -6.76 21.41
CA TYR A 29 -12.30 -7.35 20.92
C TYR A 29 -13.54 -6.69 21.54
N GLN A 30 -13.43 -6.24 22.79
CA GLN A 30 -14.54 -5.68 23.59
C GLN A 30 -14.84 -4.24 23.23
N ASP A 31 -13.89 -3.51 22.62
CA ASP A 31 -14.11 -2.17 22.09
C ASP A 31 -15.23 -2.13 21.03
N CYS A 32 -15.48 -3.27 20.35
CA CYS A 32 -16.56 -3.38 19.39
C CYS A 32 -17.92 -3.55 20.08
N ILE A 33 -18.74 -2.49 20.04
CA ILE A 33 -20.14 -2.53 20.52
C ILE A 33 -21.13 -3.09 19.49
N HIS A 34 -20.65 -3.67 18.38
CA HIS A 34 -21.46 -4.24 17.30
C HIS A 34 -22.52 -3.31 16.65
N CYS A 35 -22.36 -1.99 16.71
CA CYS A 35 -23.35 -1.03 16.18
C CYS A 35 -23.56 -1.06 14.66
N GLY A 36 -22.58 -1.56 13.89
CA GLY A 36 -22.69 -1.69 12.43
C GLY A 36 -22.23 -0.50 11.60
N LEU A 37 -21.83 0.64 12.17
CA LEU A 37 -21.38 1.80 11.37
C LEU A 37 -20.21 1.50 10.41
N CYS A 38 -19.34 0.56 10.80
CA CYS A 38 -18.23 0.12 9.97
C CYS A 38 -18.63 -0.61 8.68
N THR A 39 -19.88 -1.09 8.55
CA THR A 39 -20.33 -1.86 7.37
C THR A 39 -20.46 -0.97 6.13
N ALA A 40 -20.92 0.27 6.31
CA ALA A 40 -21.07 1.25 5.23
C ALA A 40 -19.73 1.71 4.62
N SER A 41 -18.61 1.47 5.31
CA SER A 41 -17.27 1.86 4.85
C SER A 41 -16.36 0.68 4.53
N CYS A 42 -16.79 -0.57 4.80
CA CYS A 42 -15.96 -1.74 4.57
C CYS A 42 -16.05 -2.20 3.10
N PRO A 43 -14.95 -2.17 2.32
CA PRO A 43 -15.04 -2.47 0.90
C PRO A 43 -15.52 -3.89 0.61
N THR A 44 -15.13 -4.88 1.41
CA THR A 44 -15.55 -6.26 1.19
C THR A 44 -17.02 -6.47 1.53
N TYR A 45 -17.53 -5.84 2.60
CA TYR A 45 -18.96 -5.87 2.90
C TYR A 45 -19.80 -5.16 1.83
N LEU A 46 -19.35 -4.02 1.31
CA LEU A 46 -20.06 -3.32 0.23
C LEU A 46 -20.20 -4.17 -1.03
N GLU A 47 -19.22 -5.02 -1.31
CA GLU A 47 -19.23 -5.93 -2.45
C GLU A 47 -20.00 -7.24 -2.21
N THR A 48 -20.09 -7.73 -0.96
CA THR A 48 -20.71 -9.04 -0.68
C THR A 48 -22.05 -8.97 0.05
N GLY A 49 -22.31 -7.90 0.80
CA GLY A 49 -23.44 -7.81 1.75
C GLY A 49 -23.36 -8.82 2.90
N ASN A 50 -22.29 -9.61 3.01
CA ASN A 50 -22.17 -10.68 3.98
C ASN A 50 -21.59 -10.14 5.30
N GLU A 51 -22.34 -10.29 6.39
CA GLU A 51 -21.91 -9.84 7.72
C GLU A 51 -20.58 -10.45 8.18
N ASN A 52 -20.27 -11.69 7.80
CA ASN A 52 -18.99 -12.32 8.13
C ASN A 52 -17.81 -11.62 7.44
N ASP A 53 -18.07 -10.92 6.33
CA ASP A 53 -17.09 -10.08 5.63
C ASP A 53 -17.10 -8.62 6.11
N SER A 54 -17.87 -8.30 7.14
CA SER A 54 -17.84 -7.00 7.80
C SER A 54 -16.74 -6.92 8.86
N PRO A 55 -16.28 -5.73 9.26
CA PRO A 55 -15.29 -5.58 10.33
C PRO A 55 -15.80 -6.12 11.66
N ARG A 56 -17.06 -5.82 12.04
CA ARG A 56 -17.64 -6.32 13.30
C ARG A 56 -17.91 -7.83 13.24
N GLY A 57 -18.28 -8.37 12.08
CA GLY A 57 -18.46 -9.81 11.91
C GLY A 57 -17.13 -10.55 12.05
N ARG A 58 -16.06 -10.03 11.43
CA ARG A 58 -14.71 -10.59 11.63
C ARG A 58 -14.23 -10.51 13.07
N ILE A 59 -14.51 -9.41 13.78
CA ILE A 59 -14.22 -9.32 15.23
C ILE A 59 -14.97 -10.43 15.98
N TYR A 60 -16.25 -10.66 15.66
CA TYR A 60 -17.03 -11.74 16.27
C TYR A 60 -16.40 -13.12 16.01
N LEU A 61 -15.99 -13.39 14.76
CA LEU A 61 -15.33 -14.64 14.38
C LEU A 61 -14.01 -14.83 15.14
N MET A 62 -13.13 -13.83 15.11
CA MET A 62 -11.83 -13.87 15.79
C MET A 62 -12.00 -14.05 17.31
N ARG A 63 -12.91 -13.29 17.94
CA ARG A 63 -13.22 -13.43 19.36
C ARG A 63 -13.76 -14.82 19.70
N SER A 64 -14.65 -15.37 18.86
CA SER A 64 -15.23 -16.70 19.10
C SER A 64 -14.18 -17.80 19.03
N VAL A 65 -13.18 -17.64 18.15
CA VAL A 65 -12.01 -18.53 18.09
C VAL A 65 -11.14 -18.37 19.34
N THR A 66 -10.81 -17.14 19.73
CA THR A 66 -10.04 -16.86 20.95
C THR A 66 -10.72 -17.40 22.22
N ASP A 67 -12.05 -17.32 22.29
CA ASP A 67 -12.85 -17.85 23.40
C ASP A 67 -12.97 -19.39 23.39
N GLY A 68 -12.37 -20.09 22.41
CA GLY A 68 -12.47 -21.54 22.26
C GLY A 68 -13.87 -22.05 21.87
N ARG A 69 -14.75 -21.17 21.40
CA ARG A 69 -16.13 -21.50 20.97
C ARG A 69 -16.20 -21.90 19.50
N LEU A 70 -15.17 -21.55 18.72
CA LEU A 70 -15.10 -21.78 17.28
C LEU A 70 -13.68 -22.25 16.91
N ALA A 71 -13.55 -23.21 16.01
CA ALA A 71 -12.27 -23.50 15.35
C ALA A 71 -12.10 -22.60 14.13
N VAL A 72 -10.85 -22.35 13.72
CA VAL A 72 -10.54 -21.79 12.42
C VAL A 72 -10.80 -22.82 11.32
N SER A 73 -12.08 -22.98 10.96
CA SER A 73 -12.49 -23.74 9.79
C SER A 73 -12.10 -23.02 8.49
N ASP A 74 -12.21 -23.71 7.35
CA ASP A 74 -11.96 -23.14 6.02
C ASP A 74 -12.87 -21.93 5.72
N GLU A 75 -14.11 -21.95 6.23
CA GLU A 75 -15.07 -20.85 6.08
C GLU A 75 -14.64 -19.62 6.90
N VAL A 76 -14.27 -19.81 8.17
CA VAL A 76 -13.75 -18.74 9.03
C VAL A 76 -12.49 -18.13 8.42
N ARG A 77 -11.57 -18.98 7.96
CA ARG A 77 -10.35 -18.58 7.28
C ARG A 77 -10.66 -17.72 6.04
N THR A 78 -11.59 -18.17 5.20
CA THR A 78 -12.00 -17.44 3.99
C THR A 78 -12.46 -16.03 4.31
N HIS A 79 -13.35 -15.85 5.29
CA HIS A 79 -13.84 -14.54 5.69
C HIS A 79 -12.73 -13.63 6.21
N LEU A 80 -11.80 -14.15 7.00
CA LEU A 80 -10.67 -13.37 7.54
C LEU A 80 -9.64 -13.01 6.47
N GLU A 81 -9.33 -13.93 5.56
CA GLU A 81 -8.39 -13.70 4.44
C GLU A 81 -8.96 -12.77 3.37
N LEU A 82 -10.29 -12.66 3.23
CA LEU A 82 -10.92 -11.66 2.38
C LEU A 82 -10.62 -10.22 2.86
N CYS A 83 -10.26 -10.01 4.12
CA CYS A 83 -9.95 -8.67 4.63
C CYS A 83 -8.74 -8.05 3.90
N LEU A 84 -8.92 -6.80 3.46
CA LEU A 84 -7.91 -6.01 2.74
C LEU A 84 -6.86 -5.35 3.64
N ASP A 85 -7.03 -5.41 4.97
CA ASP A 85 -6.24 -4.67 5.96
C ASP A 85 -6.16 -3.15 5.70
N CYS A 86 -7.21 -2.60 5.08
CA CYS A 86 -7.30 -1.19 4.68
C CYS A 86 -7.55 -0.20 5.84
N ARG A 87 -7.98 -0.71 7.01
CA ARG A 87 -8.27 0.04 8.24
C ARG A 87 -9.33 1.14 8.13
N THR A 88 -10.11 1.18 7.05
CA THR A 88 -11.26 2.11 6.92
C THR A 88 -12.25 1.98 8.09
N CYS A 89 -12.41 0.76 8.60
CA CYS A 89 -13.25 0.47 9.76
C CYS A 89 -12.81 1.19 11.04
N GLU A 90 -11.52 1.47 11.22
CA GLU A 90 -11.02 2.19 12.40
C GLU A 90 -11.45 3.66 12.35
N SER A 91 -11.35 4.29 11.18
CA SER A 91 -11.80 5.68 10.99
C SER A 91 -13.32 5.84 11.11
N ALA A 92 -14.08 4.82 10.71
CA ALA A 92 -15.55 4.83 10.81
C ALA A 92 -16.08 4.47 12.19
N CYS A 93 -15.24 3.94 13.10
CA CYS A 93 -15.70 3.42 14.38
C CYS A 93 -15.77 4.51 15.45
N PRO A 94 -16.95 4.84 16.01
CA PRO A 94 -17.06 5.82 17.09
C PRO A 94 -16.45 5.32 18.41
N SER A 95 -16.31 4.00 18.56
CA SER A 95 -15.72 3.37 19.74
C SER A 95 -14.19 3.30 19.69
N GLY A 96 -13.57 3.69 18.57
CA GLY A 96 -12.10 3.72 18.45
C GLY A 96 -11.45 2.35 18.35
N VAL A 97 -12.14 1.33 17.84
CA VAL A 97 -11.61 -0.03 17.66
C VAL A 97 -10.30 -0.01 16.87
N GLN A 98 -9.24 -0.60 17.45
CA GLN A 98 -7.92 -0.73 16.80
C GLN A 98 -7.85 -2.03 15.97
N TYR A 99 -8.65 -2.10 14.91
CA TYR A 99 -8.87 -3.32 14.12
C TYR A 99 -7.59 -3.99 13.60
N GLY A 100 -6.60 -3.20 13.14
CA GLY A 100 -5.31 -3.68 12.64
C GLY A 100 -4.56 -4.52 13.67
N LYS A 101 -4.56 -4.10 14.94
CA LYS A 101 -3.93 -4.84 16.05
C LYS A 101 -4.60 -6.19 16.36
N ILE A 102 -5.77 -6.45 15.77
CA ILE A 102 -6.51 -7.69 15.92
C ILE A 102 -6.29 -8.57 14.68
N ILE A 103 -6.63 -8.06 13.49
CA ILE A 103 -6.66 -8.87 12.25
C ILE A 103 -5.26 -9.32 11.81
N GLU A 104 -4.23 -8.49 11.97
CA GLU A 104 -2.87 -8.77 11.50
C GLU A 104 -2.26 -9.97 12.27
N PRO A 105 -2.18 -9.96 13.62
CA PRO A 105 -1.74 -11.14 14.35
C PRO A 105 -2.65 -12.35 14.15
N PHE A 106 -3.96 -12.15 13.96
CA PHE A 106 -4.85 -13.27 13.66
C PHE A 106 -4.49 -13.98 12.35
N LYS A 107 -4.25 -13.20 11.29
CA LYS A 107 -3.78 -13.73 10.00
C LYS A 107 -2.43 -14.44 10.13
N LEU A 108 -1.50 -13.90 10.91
CA LEU A 108 -0.22 -14.57 11.20
C LEU A 108 -0.44 -15.96 11.83
N ALA A 109 -1.29 -16.08 12.85
CA ALA A 109 -1.60 -17.36 13.48
C ALA A 109 -2.24 -18.34 12.48
N ILE A 110 -3.22 -17.86 11.70
CA ILE A 110 -3.91 -18.63 10.66
C ILE A 110 -2.92 -19.20 9.64
N HIS A 111 -1.92 -18.41 9.22
CA HIS A 111 -0.90 -18.85 8.26
C HIS A 111 0.18 -19.75 8.89
N ALA A 112 0.46 -19.60 10.19
CA ALA A 112 1.40 -20.46 10.91
C ALA A 112 0.84 -21.87 11.11
N SER A 113 -0.47 -22.01 11.31
CA SER A 113 -1.12 -23.29 11.63
C SER A 113 -1.40 -24.19 10.42
N GLY A 114 -1.06 -23.74 9.21
CA GLY A 114 -1.13 -24.57 8.01
C GLY A 114 -1.21 -23.73 6.74
N PRO A 115 -0.89 -24.33 5.57
CA PRO A 115 -1.13 -23.65 4.31
C PRO A 115 -2.62 -23.31 4.21
N PRO A 116 -3.00 -22.13 3.67
CA PRO A 116 -4.39 -21.76 3.51
C PRO A 116 -5.18 -22.86 2.81
N ALA A 117 -6.47 -22.96 3.15
CA ALA A 117 -7.45 -23.72 2.41
C ALA A 117 -7.60 -23.13 0.99
N GLY A 118 -6.65 -23.46 0.12
CA GLY A 118 -6.63 -23.10 -1.30
C GLY A 118 -5.83 -21.85 -1.71
N ARG A 119 -5.18 -22.01 -2.87
CA ARG A 119 -4.95 -21.03 -3.97
C ARG A 119 -3.69 -20.17 -4.05
N THR A 120 -2.85 -19.99 -3.02
CA THR A 120 -1.50 -19.40 -3.26
C THR A 120 -0.54 -20.45 -3.80
N SER A 121 -0.24 -20.39 -5.10
CA SER A 121 0.70 -21.28 -5.77
C SER A 121 2.12 -21.17 -5.19
N ARG A 122 2.93 -22.23 -5.34
CA ARG A 122 4.36 -22.21 -4.98
C ARG A 122 5.11 -21.05 -5.65
N LEU A 123 4.74 -20.73 -6.88
CA LEU A 123 5.27 -19.59 -7.62
C LEU A 123 4.91 -18.25 -6.96
N GLN A 124 3.65 -18.05 -6.56
CA GLN A 124 3.24 -16.84 -5.85
C GLN A 124 4.01 -16.67 -4.55
N ARG A 125 4.16 -17.73 -3.75
CA ARG A 125 4.95 -17.66 -2.51
C ARG A 125 6.41 -17.30 -2.78
N LEU A 126 7.02 -17.90 -3.80
CA LEU A 126 8.39 -17.56 -4.20
C LEU A 126 8.52 -16.08 -4.58
N ILE A 127 7.56 -15.56 -5.36
CA ILE A 127 7.54 -14.16 -5.78
C ILE A 127 7.37 -13.22 -4.57
N LEU A 128 6.39 -13.49 -3.71
CA LEU A 128 6.08 -12.62 -2.57
C LEU A 128 7.19 -12.63 -1.51
N HIS A 129 7.78 -13.78 -1.22
CA HIS A 129 8.73 -13.91 -0.11
C HIS A 129 10.20 -13.76 -0.50
N HIS A 130 10.56 -13.96 -1.76
CA HIS A 130 11.96 -13.92 -2.20
C HIS A 130 12.26 -12.96 -3.35
N LEU A 131 11.28 -12.61 -4.20
CA LEU A 131 11.48 -11.65 -5.29
C LEU A 131 11.17 -10.23 -4.85
N PHE A 132 9.92 -9.95 -4.48
CA PHE A 132 9.44 -8.61 -4.11
C PHE A 132 10.19 -7.90 -2.98
N PRO A 133 10.75 -8.57 -1.98
CA PRO A 133 11.44 -7.88 -0.88
C PRO A 133 12.81 -7.32 -1.23
N ASP A 134 13.36 -7.67 -2.40
CA ASP A 134 14.69 -7.28 -2.84
C ASP A 134 14.56 -6.45 -4.12
N SER A 135 14.87 -5.16 -4.04
CA SER A 135 14.75 -4.25 -5.18
C SER A 135 15.68 -4.64 -6.34
N GLY A 136 16.85 -5.22 -6.05
CA GLY A 136 17.79 -5.72 -7.05
C GLY A 136 17.20 -6.89 -7.83
N ARG A 137 16.59 -7.86 -7.13
CA ARG A 137 15.92 -9.00 -7.76
C ARG A 137 14.70 -8.55 -8.57
N VAL A 138 13.88 -7.63 -8.04
CA VAL A 138 12.75 -7.05 -8.80
C VAL A 138 13.25 -6.40 -10.09
N LYS A 139 14.28 -5.55 -10.02
CA LYS A 139 14.85 -4.90 -11.21
C LYS A 139 15.41 -5.89 -12.22
N ALA A 140 16.08 -6.95 -11.76
CA ALA A 140 16.59 -8.02 -12.61
C ALA A 140 15.46 -8.79 -13.29
N ALA A 141 14.42 -9.16 -12.55
CA ALA A 141 13.25 -9.87 -13.09
C ALA A 141 12.46 -9.02 -14.10
N LEU A 142 12.47 -7.69 -13.95
CA LEU A 142 11.82 -6.76 -14.88
C LEU A 142 12.66 -6.46 -16.13
N ALA A 143 13.96 -6.80 -16.17
CA ALA A 143 14.82 -6.48 -17.30
C ALA A 143 14.38 -7.12 -18.63
N PRO A 144 14.01 -8.42 -18.68
CA PRO A 144 13.45 -9.03 -19.90
C PRO A 144 12.13 -8.37 -20.30
N ALA A 145 11.23 -8.14 -19.35
CA ALA A 145 9.95 -7.48 -19.61
C ALA A 145 10.14 -6.08 -20.20
N ARG A 146 11.13 -5.33 -19.71
CA ARG A 146 11.48 -4.00 -20.23
C ARG A 146 11.97 -4.06 -21.68
N LEU A 147 12.81 -5.04 -22.01
CA LEU A 147 13.27 -5.25 -23.39
C LEU A 147 12.09 -5.61 -24.30
N LEU A 148 11.22 -6.53 -23.87
CA LEU A 148 10.05 -6.96 -24.64
C LEU A 148 9.03 -5.82 -24.83
N GLN A 149 8.83 -4.94 -23.84
CA GLN A 149 8.00 -3.73 -23.99
C GLN A 149 8.58 -2.78 -25.03
N ARG A 150 9.89 -2.52 -24.98
CA ARG A 150 10.58 -1.65 -25.96
C ARG A 150 10.48 -2.15 -27.39
N LEU A 151 10.49 -3.46 -27.58
CA LEU A 151 10.34 -4.11 -28.88
C LEU A 151 8.88 -4.25 -29.32
N GLY A 152 7.90 -3.82 -28.50
CA GLY A 152 6.46 -3.98 -28.78
C GLY A 152 5.97 -5.43 -28.72
N LEU A 153 6.79 -6.36 -28.24
CA LEU A 153 6.51 -7.80 -28.25
C LEU A 153 5.47 -8.20 -27.19
N ILE A 154 5.38 -7.47 -26.08
CA ILE A 154 4.35 -7.72 -25.07
C ILE A 154 2.95 -7.43 -25.62
N ASP A 155 2.79 -6.29 -26.29
CA ASP A 155 1.50 -5.90 -26.88
C ASP A 155 1.12 -6.83 -28.03
N LEU A 156 2.10 -7.22 -28.86
CA LEU A 156 1.90 -8.20 -29.91
C LEU A 156 1.47 -9.56 -29.34
N ALA A 157 2.19 -10.07 -28.33
CA ALA A 157 1.86 -11.32 -27.64
C ALA A 157 0.46 -11.28 -27.00
N GLY A 158 0.03 -10.11 -26.50
CA GLY A 158 -1.32 -9.87 -26.03
C GLY A 158 -2.36 -10.01 -27.13
N LYS A 159 -2.15 -9.34 -28.27
CA LYS A 159 -3.07 -9.34 -29.42
C LYS A 159 -3.24 -10.71 -30.07
N ILE A 160 -2.15 -11.48 -30.21
CA ILE A 160 -2.19 -12.83 -30.81
C ILE A 160 -2.57 -13.93 -29.80
N GLY A 161 -2.84 -13.57 -28.54
CA GLY A 161 -3.27 -14.50 -27.50
C GLY A 161 -2.16 -15.38 -26.91
N LEU A 162 -0.88 -15.15 -27.23
CA LEU A 162 0.25 -15.94 -26.74
C LEU A 162 0.42 -15.81 -25.21
N THR A 163 -0.01 -14.70 -24.62
CA THR A 163 -0.03 -14.49 -23.17
C THR A 163 -0.93 -15.48 -22.42
N ARG A 164 -1.84 -16.19 -23.11
CA ARG A 164 -2.68 -17.24 -22.52
C ARG A 164 -1.88 -18.52 -22.17
N LEU A 165 -0.69 -18.69 -22.73
CA LEU A 165 0.22 -19.79 -22.40
C LEU A 165 0.96 -19.57 -21.07
N LEU A 166 0.97 -18.34 -20.55
CA LEU A 166 1.58 -18.04 -19.27
C LEU A 166 0.75 -18.59 -18.11
N PRO A 167 1.40 -19.01 -17.01
CA PRO A 167 0.70 -19.29 -15.76
C PRO A 167 -0.22 -18.13 -15.34
N PRO A 168 -1.41 -18.39 -14.76
CA PRO A 168 -2.39 -17.35 -14.43
C PRO A 168 -1.80 -16.18 -13.63
N THR A 169 -0.92 -16.47 -12.66
CA THR A 169 -0.22 -15.44 -11.88
C THR A 169 0.65 -14.54 -12.75
N LEU A 170 1.48 -15.10 -13.64
CA LEU A 170 2.36 -14.31 -14.51
C LEU A 170 1.55 -13.51 -15.53
N ARG A 171 0.46 -14.08 -16.03
CA ARG A 171 -0.47 -13.37 -16.91
C ARG A 171 -1.11 -12.17 -16.20
N SER A 172 -1.55 -12.33 -14.96
CA SER A 172 -2.09 -11.24 -14.13
C SER A 172 -1.03 -10.16 -13.84
N MET A 173 0.20 -10.57 -13.50
CA MET A 173 1.30 -9.62 -13.30
C MET A 173 1.64 -8.85 -14.59
N LEU A 174 1.55 -9.50 -15.75
CA LEU A 174 1.80 -8.86 -17.05
C LEU A 174 0.74 -7.81 -17.38
N THR A 175 -0.54 -8.04 -17.06
CA THR A 175 -1.61 -7.03 -17.27
C THR A 175 -1.49 -5.84 -16.32
N MET A 176 -0.88 -6.04 -15.15
CA MET A 176 -0.58 -4.98 -14.19
C MET A 176 0.69 -4.20 -14.50
N LEU A 177 1.49 -4.64 -15.49
CA LEU A 177 2.80 -4.06 -15.76
C LEU A 177 2.65 -2.62 -16.31
N PRO A 178 3.23 -1.60 -15.63
CA PRO A 178 3.25 -0.24 -16.15
C PRO A 178 4.24 -0.13 -17.31
N GLU A 179 4.29 1.05 -17.94
CA GLU A 179 5.38 1.36 -18.87
C GLU A 179 6.70 1.40 -18.10
N LEU A 180 7.59 0.45 -18.37
CA LEU A 180 8.84 0.31 -17.63
C LEU A 180 9.88 1.31 -18.14
N LYS A 181 10.07 2.39 -17.39
CA LYS A 181 11.13 3.37 -17.66
C LYS A 181 12.50 2.82 -17.22
N THR A 182 13.55 3.17 -17.94
CA THR A 182 14.93 2.96 -17.47
C THR A 182 15.40 4.19 -16.71
N ARG A 183 15.91 3.98 -15.51
CA ARG A 183 16.64 5.01 -14.77
C ARG A 183 17.85 4.40 -14.08
N GLY A 184 18.95 5.15 -14.05
CA GLY A 184 20.11 4.80 -13.24
C GLY A 184 19.82 4.91 -11.75
N SER A 185 20.75 4.46 -10.91
CA SER A 185 20.69 4.66 -9.47
C SER A 185 20.74 6.15 -9.14
N LEU A 186 19.96 6.57 -8.15
CA LEU A 186 20.09 7.91 -7.58
C LEU A 186 21.43 8.02 -6.82
N PRO A 187 22.08 9.20 -6.80
CA PRO A 187 23.20 9.46 -5.90
C PRO A 187 22.82 9.19 -4.44
N GLU A 188 23.80 8.85 -3.60
CA GLU A 188 23.55 8.58 -2.18
C GLU A 188 23.24 9.84 -1.39
N VAL A 189 23.81 10.98 -1.79
CA VAL A 189 23.50 12.29 -1.25
C VAL A 189 23.19 13.23 -2.39
N LEU A 190 22.04 13.91 -2.30
CA LEU A 190 21.65 14.98 -3.21
C LEU A 190 21.58 16.30 -2.41
N PRO A 191 22.37 17.33 -2.79
CA PRO A 191 22.41 18.58 -2.05
C PRO A 191 21.10 19.37 -2.20
N PRO A 192 20.73 20.21 -1.23
CA PRO A 192 19.56 21.08 -1.35
C PRO A 192 19.73 22.10 -2.48
N ILE A 193 18.61 22.51 -3.08
CA ILE A 193 18.57 23.68 -3.97
C ILE A 193 18.13 24.88 -3.13
N GLY A 194 18.97 25.90 -3.06
CA GLY A 194 18.78 27.03 -2.16
C GLY A 194 19.27 26.74 -0.73
N PRO A 195 18.80 27.51 0.28
CA PRO A 195 19.25 27.33 1.66
C PRO A 195 18.82 25.96 2.21
N LYS A 196 19.71 25.32 2.98
CA LYS A 196 19.41 24.05 3.65
C LYS A 196 18.35 24.27 4.74
N ARG A 197 17.22 23.59 4.61
CA ARG A 197 16.07 23.65 5.53
C ARG A 197 15.89 22.36 6.34
N ALA A 198 16.32 21.22 5.79
CA ALA A 198 16.29 19.93 6.47
C ALA A 198 17.31 18.96 5.85
N ARG A 199 17.69 17.93 6.60
CA ARG A 199 18.40 16.74 6.13
C ARG A 199 17.50 15.53 6.30
N VAL A 200 17.15 14.87 5.21
CA VAL A 200 16.17 13.79 5.21
C VAL A 200 16.73 12.52 4.57
N ALA A 201 16.32 11.37 5.09
CA ALA A 201 16.56 10.10 4.42
C ALA A 201 15.36 9.75 3.53
N LEU A 202 15.57 9.13 2.37
CA LEU A 202 14.49 8.67 1.49
C LEU A 202 14.49 7.14 1.39
N LEU A 203 13.38 6.53 1.80
CA LEU A 203 13.10 5.13 1.54
C LEU A 203 12.58 4.99 0.10
N LEU A 204 13.27 4.21 -0.73
CA LEU A 204 12.90 3.94 -2.12
C LEU A 204 11.79 2.89 -2.24
N GLY A 205 11.67 2.02 -1.24
CA GLY A 205 10.83 0.82 -1.28
C GLY A 205 11.38 -0.24 -2.24
N CYS A 206 10.78 -1.42 -2.23
CA CYS A 206 11.24 -2.54 -3.06
C CYS A 206 10.55 -2.58 -4.43
N VAL A 207 9.22 -2.68 -4.43
CA VAL A 207 8.40 -2.72 -5.65
C VAL A 207 8.33 -1.34 -6.32
N ALA A 208 8.22 -0.27 -5.53
CA ALA A 208 8.22 1.11 -6.03
C ALA A 208 9.50 1.44 -6.81
N ASP A 209 10.66 1.08 -6.27
CA ASP A 209 11.96 1.31 -6.92
C ASP A 209 12.16 0.47 -8.21
N GLY A 210 11.49 -0.67 -8.31
CA GLY A 210 11.50 -1.51 -9.51
C GLY A 210 10.56 -1.03 -10.62
N LEU A 211 9.33 -0.63 -10.25
CA LEU A 211 8.25 -0.33 -11.19
C LEU A 211 8.05 1.17 -11.48
N TYR A 212 8.36 2.05 -10.53
CA TYR A 212 8.22 3.51 -10.65
C TYR A 212 9.47 4.25 -10.12
N PRO A 213 10.69 3.93 -10.61
CA PRO A 213 11.91 4.61 -10.17
C PRO A 213 11.89 6.13 -10.44
N GLU A 214 11.10 6.58 -11.41
CA GLU A 214 10.88 7.99 -11.70
C GLU A 214 10.20 8.75 -10.56
N THR A 215 9.28 8.11 -9.83
CA THR A 215 8.57 8.70 -8.70
C THR A 215 9.50 8.90 -7.52
N ASN A 216 10.41 7.95 -7.24
CA ASN A 216 11.46 8.12 -6.24
C ASN A 216 12.38 9.30 -6.59
N ALA A 217 12.77 9.39 -7.85
CA ALA A 217 13.59 10.50 -8.29
C ALA A 217 12.86 11.84 -8.29
N ALA A 218 11.57 11.88 -8.63
CA ALA A 218 10.71 13.05 -8.51
C ALA A 218 10.60 13.48 -7.04
N THR A 219 10.44 12.51 -6.13
CA THR A 219 10.46 12.75 -4.68
C THR A 219 11.76 13.43 -4.24
N ALA A 220 12.91 12.87 -4.64
CA ALA A 220 14.21 13.47 -4.33
C ALA A 220 14.34 14.91 -4.88
N ARG A 221 13.96 15.15 -6.14
CA ARG A 221 14.01 16.49 -6.75
C ARG A 221 13.08 17.48 -6.05
N VAL A 222 11.85 17.08 -5.72
CA VAL A 222 10.90 17.93 -4.99
C VAL A 222 11.46 18.30 -3.62
N LEU A 223 12.05 17.34 -2.90
CA LEU A 223 12.72 17.61 -1.62
C LEU A 223 13.89 18.59 -1.78
N GLN A 224 14.74 18.39 -2.79
CA GLN A 224 15.84 19.33 -3.09
C GLN A 224 15.33 20.74 -3.38
N GLN A 225 14.30 20.87 -4.22
CA GLN A 225 13.65 22.15 -4.53
C GLN A 225 13.06 22.82 -3.29
N ASN A 226 12.71 22.05 -2.27
CA ASN A 226 12.22 22.55 -0.99
C ASN A 226 13.33 22.77 0.05
N GLY A 227 14.60 22.81 -0.38
CA GLY A 227 15.76 23.08 0.47
C GLY A 227 16.21 21.89 1.31
N CYS A 228 15.81 20.67 0.98
CA CYS A 228 16.22 19.47 1.73
C CYS A 228 17.49 18.85 1.13
N GLU A 229 18.46 18.54 1.99
CA GLU A 229 19.53 17.59 1.67
C GLU A 229 18.95 16.18 1.74
N VAL A 230 18.97 15.44 0.62
CA VAL A 230 18.36 14.13 0.53
C VAL A 230 19.43 13.06 0.57
N VAL A 231 19.31 12.13 1.52
CA VAL A 231 20.19 10.99 1.68
C VAL A 231 19.44 9.71 1.34
N ILE A 232 20.07 8.83 0.57
CA ILE A 232 19.49 7.56 0.10
C ILE A 232 20.43 6.44 0.52
N PRO A 233 20.30 5.92 1.75
CA PRO A 233 21.17 4.85 2.24
C PRO A 233 21.12 3.62 1.33
N ARG A 234 22.28 3.06 0.96
CA ARG A 234 22.36 1.94 0.01
C ARG A 234 21.86 0.62 0.57
N ASP A 235 22.08 0.40 1.86
CA ASP A 235 21.77 -0.86 2.54
C ASP A 235 20.33 -0.92 3.08
N GLN A 236 19.46 0.02 2.70
CA GLN A 236 18.05 0.02 3.10
C GLN A 236 17.32 -1.23 2.61
N ALA A 237 16.37 -1.72 3.40
CA ALA A 237 15.60 -2.92 3.09
C ALA A 237 14.16 -2.59 2.67
N CYS A 238 13.43 -3.60 2.18
CA CYS A 238 11.97 -3.52 2.09
C CYS A 238 11.35 -3.15 3.45
N CYS A 239 10.19 -2.50 3.46
CA CYS A 239 9.44 -2.18 4.68
C CYS A 239 8.87 -3.41 5.40
N GLY A 240 8.88 -4.60 4.78
CA GLY A 240 8.38 -5.85 5.37
C GLY A 240 6.86 -6.05 5.29
N ALA A 241 6.09 -5.08 4.77
CA ALA A 241 4.63 -5.12 4.79
C ALA A 241 4.04 -6.37 4.12
N ILE A 242 4.56 -6.75 2.94
CA ILE A 242 4.07 -7.92 2.21
C ILE A 242 4.31 -9.21 3.00
N HIS A 243 5.50 -9.36 3.60
CA HIS A 243 5.80 -10.54 4.42
C HIS A 243 4.92 -10.61 5.66
N TYR A 244 4.79 -9.48 6.37
CA TYR A 244 4.01 -9.43 7.60
C TYR A 244 2.54 -9.78 7.34
N HIS A 245 1.91 -9.13 6.35
CA HIS A 245 0.50 -9.39 6.01
C HIS A 245 0.24 -10.75 5.34
N SER A 246 1.28 -11.46 4.90
CA SER A 246 1.16 -12.79 4.28
C SER A 246 1.55 -13.95 5.22
N GLY A 247 1.68 -13.70 6.52
CA GLY A 247 1.95 -14.76 7.49
C GLY A 247 3.44 -15.04 7.75
N VAL A 248 4.36 -14.25 7.19
CA VAL A 248 5.81 -14.54 7.19
C VAL A 248 6.54 -13.57 8.12
N GLU A 249 6.31 -13.71 9.42
CA GLU A 249 6.75 -12.77 10.46
C GLU A 249 8.29 -12.64 10.55
N ALA A 250 9.03 -13.74 10.69
CA ALA A 250 10.47 -13.68 10.95
C ALA A 250 11.27 -12.91 9.86
N PRO A 251 11.06 -13.15 8.55
CA PRO A 251 11.64 -12.31 7.49
C PRO A 251 11.19 -10.84 7.55
N ALA A 252 9.94 -10.54 7.90
CA ALA A 252 9.47 -9.18 8.05
C ALA A 252 10.24 -8.44 9.17
N LEU A 253 10.45 -9.09 10.32
CA LEU A 253 11.20 -8.52 11.44
C LEU A 253 12.69 -8.34 11.11
N ALA A 254 13.28 -9.25 10.32
CA ALA A 254 14.66 -9.09 9.85
C ALA A 254 14.83 -7.84 8.97
N LEU A 255 13.88 -7.58 8.06
CA LEU A 255 13.85 -6.37 7.24
C LEU A 255 13.66 -5.10 8.08
N ALA A 256 12.79 -5.16 9.10
CA ALA A 256 12.59 -4.05 10.02
C ALA A 256 13.89 -3.71 10.77
N ARG A 257 14.59 -4.71 11.33
CA ARG A 257 15.88 -4.55 12.01
C ARG A 257 16.95 -3.96 11.10
N GLN A 258 17.03 -4.40 9.86
CA GLN A 258 17.96 -3.83 8.89
C GLN A 258 17.67 -2.34 8.66
N ASN A 259 16.40 -1.95 8.52
CA ASN A 259 16.03 -0.55 8.39
C ASN A 259 16.36 0.26 9.66
N LEU A 260 16.12 -0.27 10.87
CA LEU A 260 16.52 0.41 12.11
C LEU A 260 18.03 0.68 12.18
N LYS A 261 18.84 -0.26 11.66
CA LYS A 261 20.30 -0.10 11.61
C LYS A 261 20.76 0.94 10.58
N VAL A 262 20.08 1.00 9.43
CA VAL A 262 20.50 1.81 8.28
C VAL A 262 20.05 3.27 8.39
N PHE A 263 18.85 3.49 8.93
CA PHE A 263 18.29 4.82 9.11
C PHE A 263 18.50 5.29 10.55
N ASP A 264 19.67 5.87 10.81
CA ASP A 264 20.00 6.47 12.10
C ASP A 264 19.13 7.72 12.36
N PRO A 265 18.18 7.69 13.31
CA PRO A 265 17.25 8.79 13.55
C PRO A 265 17.94 10.07 14.05
N GLU A 266 19.16 9.99 14.56
CA GLU A 266 19.92 11.17 15.04
C GLU A 266 20.49 12.00 13.89
N GLN A 267 20.69 11.38 12.72
CA GLN A 267 21.28 12.05 11.56
C GLN A 267 20.24 12.77 10.69
N PHE A 268 18.94 12.50 10.88
CA PHE A 268 17.90 12.96 9.98
C PHE A 268 16.80 13.71 10.73
N ASP A 269 16.30 14.78 10.11
CA ASP A 269 15.09 15.46 10.55
C ASP A 269 13.86 14.59 10.29
N ALA A 270 13.86 13.84 9.18
CA ALA A 270 12.81 12.89 8.82
C ALA A 270 13.32 11.75 7.92
N ILE A 271 12.62 10.61 8.00
CA ILE A 271 12.73 9.47 7.09
C ILE A 271 11.50 9.51 6.19
N ILE A 272 11.70 9.90 4.94
CA ILE A 272 10.64 10.17 3.97
C ILE A 272 10.25 8.89 3.25
N VAL A 273 8.93 8.71 3.13
CA VAL A 273 8.29 7.62 2.40
C VAL A 273 7.27 8.22 1.43
N ASN A 274 7.17 7.67 0.22
CA ASN A 274 6.20 8.10 -0.80
C ASN A 274 5.21 6.98 -1.19
N ALA A 275 5.16 5.91 -0.41
CA ALA A 275 4.24 4.81 -0.61
C ALA A 275 3.48 4.55 0.68
N ALA A 276 2.17 4.81 0.66
CA ALA A 276 1.30 4.71 1.83
C ALA A 276 1.42 3.38 2.58
N GLY A 277 1.49 2.25 1.86
CA GLY A 277 1.62 0.93 2.48
C GLY A 277 2.97 0.73 3.18
N CYS A 278 4.05 1.28 2.63
CA CYS A 278 5.35 1.29 3.30
C CYS A 278 5.30 2.17 4.55
N GLY A 279 4.74 3.38 4.46
CA GLY A 279 4.65 4.31 5.58
C GLY A 279 3.84 3.75 6.76
N ALA A 280 2.71 3.10 6.47
CA ALA A 280 1.90 2.43 7.51
C ALA A 280 2.67 1.32 8.22
N MET A 281 3.37 0.46 7.47
CA MET A 281 4.17 -0.63 8.05
C MET A 281 5.36 -0.10 8.86
N LEU A 282 6.10 0.88 8.33
CA LEU A 282 7.23 1.49 9.03
C LEU A 282 6.80 2.11 10.36
N LYS A 283 5.64 2.80 10.39
CA LYS A 283 5.06 3.39 11.61
C LYS A 283 4.57 2.34 12.62
N GLN A 284 4.47 1.07 12.23
CA GLN A 284 4.11 -0.05 13.11
C GLN A 284 5.31 -0.81 13.66
N TYR A 285 6.55 -0.44 13.30
CA TYR A 285 7.75 -1.16 13.75
C TYR A 285 7.80 -1.34 15.27
N GLU A 286 7.38 -0.34 16.04
CA GLU A 286 7.30 -0.42 17.51
C GLU A 286 6.30 -1.49 17.99
N HIS A 287 5.21 -1.72 17.26
CA HIS A 287 4.21 -2.72 17.62
C HIS A 287 4.60 -4.14 17.18
N VAL A 288 5.24 -4.28 16.03
CA VAL A 288 5.57 -5.61 15.45
C VAL A 288 6.88 -6.17 15.99
N LEU A 289 7.84 -5.32 16.36
CA LEU A 289 9.11 -5.77 16.92
C LEU A 289 8.96 -6.17 18.39
N PRO A 290 9.80 -7.10 18.88
CA PRO A 290 9.80 -7.49 20.29
C PRO A 290 10.08 -6.31 21.23
N ALA A 291 9.59 -6.39 22.47
CA ALA A 291 9.76 -5.33 23.48
C ALA A 291 11.21 -4.91 23.72
N ALA A 292 12.17 -5.83 23.58
CA ALA A 292 13.61 -5.55 23.70
C ALA A 292 14.14 -4.55 22.65
N GLU A 293 13.41 -4.34 21.56
CA GLU A 293 13.78 -3.46 20.44
C GLU A 293 12.87 -2.21 20.38
N SER A 294 11.95 -2.05 21.34
CA SER A 294 10.91 -1.01 21.33
C SER A 294 11.50 0.40 21.29
N ASP A 295 12.55 0.68 22.06
CA ASP A 295 13.16 2.02 22.12
C ASP A 295 13.78 2.43 20.77
N ALA A 296 14.49 1.50 20.13
CA ALA A 296 15.08 1.75 18.81
C ALA A 296 13.99 1.95 17.76
N ALA A 297 12.94 1.12 17.81
CA ALA A 297 11.79 1.22 16.93
C ALA A 297 11.03 2.54 17.12
N ALA A 298 10.77 2.96 18.36
CA ALA A 298 10.10 4.21 18.68
C ALA A 298 10.87 5.44 18.15
N ARG A 299 12.21 5.48 18.34
CA ARG A 299 13.05 6.56 17.78
C ARG A 299 12.99 6.61 16.25
N PHE A 300 13.01 5.46 15.59
CA PHE A 300 12.87 5.38 14.13
C PHE A 300 11.47 5.84 13.69
N VAL A 301 10.40 5.28 14.27
CA VAL A 301 9.00 5.60 13.96
C VAL A 301 8.72 7.09 14.11
N ALA A 302 9.28 7.72 15.15
CA ALA A 302 9.15 9.16 15.40
C ALA A 302 9.65 10.02 14.22
N LYS A 303 10.60 9.52 13.43
CA LYS A 303 11.16 10.19 12.25
C LYS A 303 10.46 9.84 10.94
N VAL A 304 9.69 8.76 10.87
CA VAL A 304 9.01 8.34 9.63
C VAL A 304 7.91 9.34 9.27
N ARG A 305 7.98 9.88 8.05
CA ARG A 305 6.98 10.80 7.50
C ARG A 305 6.62 10.44 6.07
N ASP A 306 5.34 10.50 5.74
CA ASP A 306 4.91 10.57 4.34
C ASP A 306 5.45 11.87 3.71
N ILE A 307 5.80 11.82 2.43
CA ILE A 307 6.28 13.00 1.70
C ILE A 307 5.28 14.17 1.77
N SER A 308 3.98 13.87 1.74
CA SER A 308 2.95 14.90 1.70
C SER A 308 2.82 15.61 3.04
N GLU A 309 2.80 14.87 4.15
CA GLU A 309 2.75 15.47 5.49
C GLU A 309 4.02 16.26 5.80
N PHE A 310 5.18 15.74 5.39
CA PHE A 310 6.45 16.40 5.61
C PHE A 310 6.54 17.73 4.87
N LEU A 311 6.21 17.76 3.57
CA LEU A 311 6.28 18.99 2.77
C LEU A 311 5.33 20.06 3.30
N VAL A 312 4.10 19.69 3.68
CA VAL A 312 3.14 20.63 4.26
C VAL A 312 3.66 21.18 5.60
N ALA A 313 4.18 20.33 6.48
CA ALA A 313 4.74 20.76 7.76
C ALA A 313 6.00 21.63 7.60
N LEU A 314 6.83 21.34 6.59
CA LEU A 314 8.02 22.13 6.28
C LEU A 314 7.67 23.55 5.80
N GLY A 315 6.51 23.74 5.17
CA GLY A 315 6.15 24.94 4.43
C GLY A 315 6.71 24.84 3.00
N PRO A 316 5.94 24.28 2.05
CA PRO A 316 6.47 23.97 0.73
C PRO A 316 6.67 25.25 -0.09
N ILE A 317 7.69 25.28 -0.94
CA ILE A 317 7.91 26.36 -1.90
C ILE A 317 6.85 26.25 -2.99
N VAL A 318 6.14 27.34 -3.30
CA VAL A 318 5.09 27.30 -4.30
C VAL A 318 5.69 27.09 -5.71
N PRO A 319 5.28 26.05 -6.47
CA PRO A 319 5.76 25.84 -7.82
C PRO A 319 5.26 26.96 -8.74
N ARG A 320 6.09 27.37 -9.71
CA ARG A 320 5.81 28.53 -10.58
C ARG A 320 5.18 28.16 -11.92
N ASN A 321 5.36 26.92 -12.37
CA ASN A 321 4.93 26.54 -13.71
C ASN A 321 3.51 25.95 -13.67
N PRO A 322 2.59 26.43 -14.51
CA PRO A 322 1.22 25.95 -14.50
C PRO A 322 1.09 24.56 -15.13
N LEU A 323 0.18 23.76 -14.58
CA LEU A 323 -0.31 22.52 -15.18
C LEU A 323 -1.83 22.65 -15.38
N PRO A 324 -2.29 23.23 -16.52
CA PRO A 324 -3.71 23.41 -16.80
C PRO A 324 -4.35 22.05 -17.11
N MET A 325 -4.85 21.37 -16.08
CA MET A 325 -5.47 20.07 -16.19
C MET A 325 -6.43 19.79 -15.04
N LYS A 326 -7.43 18.96 -15.33
CA LYS A 326 -8.38 18.46 -14.34
C LYS A 326 -7.83 17.20 -13.67
N VAL A 327 -7.66 17.23 -12.36
CA VAL A 327 -7.08 16.15 -11.57
C VAL A 327 -8.07 15.68 -10.52
N THR A 328 -8.15 14.38 -10.29
CA THR A 328 -8.82 13.83 -9.12
C THR A 328 -7.85 13.06 -8.23
N TYR A 329 -8.21 12.83 -6.97
CA TYR A 329 -7.35 12.20 -5.98
C TYR A 329 -8.04 10.98 -5.37
N HIS A 330 -7.38 9.82 -5.47
CA HIS A 330 -7.74 8.62 -4.74
C HIS A 330 -6.97 8.57 -3.42
N ASP A 331 -7.71 8.55 -2.31
CA ASP A 331 -7.15 8.35 -0.99
C ASP A 331 -6.68 6.90 -0.84
N ALA A 332 -5.37 6.70 -0.85
CA ALA A 332 -4.80 5.42 -0.50
C ALA A 332 -5.17 5.07 0.95
N CYS A 333 -5.87 3.96 1.17
CA CYS A 333 -6.42 3.58 2.47
C CYS A 333 -5.40 3.60 3.63
N HIS A 334 -4.17 3.12 3.41
CA HIS A 334 -3.11 3.18 4.42
C HIS A 334 -2.61 4.60 4.70
N LEU A 335 -2.80 5.56 3.80
CA LEU A 335 -2.45 6.96 4.04
C LEU A 335 -3.53 7.62 4.90
N CYS A 336 -4.80 7.52 4.51
CA CYS A 336 -5.90 8.21 5.20
C CYS A 336 -6.35 7.52 6.50
N HIS A 337 -6.28 6.19 6.60
CA HIS A 337 -6.77 5.45 7.77
C HIS A 337 -5.65 4.95 8.69
N ALA A 338 -4.58 4.36 8.14
CA ALA A 338 -3.51 3.85 8.99
C ALA A 338 -2.57 4.98 9.46
N GLN A 339 -2.29 5.96 8.60
CA GLN A 339 -1.41 7.08 8.91
C GLN A 339 -2.15 8.39 9.26
N GLN A 340 -3.46 8.46 9.05
CA GLN A 340 -4.30 9.65 9.34
C GLN A 340 -3.88 10.91 8.54
N ILE A 341 -3.39 10.72 7.31
CA ILE A 341 -2.97 11.79 6.39
C ILE A 341 -4.00 11.89 5.27
N ARG A 342 -4.73 13.01 5.22
CA ARG A 342 -5.93 13.17 4.36
C ARG A 342 -5.87 14.44 3.51
N GLU A 343 -5.65 15.58 4.15
CA GLU A 343 -5.68 16.88 3.50
C GLU A 343 -4.37 17.22 2.79
N GLN A 344 -3.26 16.72 3.30
CA GLN A 344 -1.92 17.13 2.90
C GLN A 344 -1.63 16.88 1.41
N PRO A 345 -1.95 15.72 0.81
CA PRO A 345 -1.79 15.51 -0.63
C PRO A 345 -2.59 16.52 -1.46
N ARG A 346 -3.83 16.83 -1.06
CA ARG A 346 -4.70 17.79 -1.76
C ARG A 346 -4.19 19.22 -1.63
N LYS A 347 -3.72 19.61 -0.44
CA LYS A 347 -3.08 20.91 -0.20
C LYS A 347 -1.89 21.09 -1.14
N LEU A 348 -1.04 20.07 -1.30
CA LEU A 348 0.10 20.15 -2.20
C LEU A 348 -0.30 20.27 -3.69
N LEU A 349 -1.30 19.49 -4.12
CA LEU A 349 -1.81 19.57 -5.50
C LEU A 349 -2.43 20.94 -5.80
N ALA A 350 -3.19 21.49 -4.86
CA ALA A 350 -3.85 22.79 -5.01
C ALA A 350 -2.88 23.98 -5.12
N MET A 351 -1.60 23.82 -4.77
CA MET A 351 -0.58 24.85 -4.98
C MET A 351 -0.09 24.93 -6.42
N ILE A 352 -0.37 23.93 -7.24
CA ILE A 352 0.09 23.89 -8.63
C ILE A 352 -0.78 24.85 -9.46
N PRO A 353 -0.22 25.90 -10.05
CA PRO A 353 -1.02 26.86 -10.82
C PRO A 353 -1.74 26.18 -11.98
N GLY A 354 -3.02 26.52 -12.20
CA GLY A 354 -3.83 25.96 -13.29
C GLY A 354 -4.34 24.54 -13.08
N LEU A 355 -3.91 23.82 -12.03
CA LEU A 355 -4.44 22.50 -11.71
C LEU A 355 -5.82 22.65 -11.04
N GLU A 356 -6.84 22.02 -11.62
CA GLU A 356 -8.18 21.94 -11.03
C GLU A 356 -8.35 20.60 -10.33
N LEU A 357 -8.50 20.61 -9.00
CA LEU A 357 -8.77 19.39 -8.24
C LEU A 357 -10.27 19.16 -8.13
N VAL A 358 -10.75 18.03 -8.65
CA VAL A 358 -12.17 17.63 -8.57
C VAL A 358 -12.38 16.45 -7.63
N PRO A 359 -13.50 16.43 -6.90
CA PRO A 359 -13.79 15.37 -5.95
C PRO A 359 -13.95 14.01 -6.65
N LEU A 360 -13.47 12.96 -6.00
CA LEU A 360 -13.71 11.58 -6.38
C LEU A 360 -14.74 11.00 -5.41
N GLU A 361 -15.87 10.55 -5.94
CA GLU A 361 -16.82 9.79 -5.15
C GLU A 361 -16.17 8.50 -4.63
N GLU A 362 -16.45 8.16 -3.37
CA GLU A 362 -15.85 7.02 -2.68
C GLU A 362 -14.31 7.01 -2.73
N SER A 363 -13.68 8.18 -2.71
CA SER A 363 -12.22 8.32 -2.85
C SER A 363 -11.44 7.39 -1.91
N GLU A 364 -11.94 7.14 -0.70
CA GLU A 364 -11.34 6.31 0.37
C GLU A 364 -11.63 4.80 0.24
N ILE A 365 -12.59 4.38 -0.59
CA ILE A 365 -12.83 2.96 -0.84
C ILE A 365 -11.64 2.36 -1.60
N CYS A 366 -11.15 1.22 -1.10
CA CYS A 366 -9.94 0.55 -1.57
C CYS A 366 -10.00 0.24 -3.07
N CYS A 367 -8.88 0.45 -3.78
CA CYS A 367 -8.74 0.12 -5.19
C CYS A 367 -8.66 -1.39 -5.51
N GLY A 368 -8.53 -2.25 -4.49
CA GLY A 368 -8.38 -3.70 -4.63
C GLY A 368 -6.94 -4.24 -4.67
N ALA A 369 -5.92 -3.37 -4.62
CA ALA A 369 -4.52 -3.81 -4.63
C ALA A 369 -4.07 -4.48 -3.32
N ALA A 370 -4.31 -3.80 -2.19
CA ALA A 370 -3.99 -4.21 -0.81
C ALA A 370 -2.72 -5.06 -0.66
N GLY A 371 -1.58 -4.52 -1.12
CA GLY A 371 -0.30 -5.23 -1.11
C GLY A 371 -0.25 -6.32 -2.18
N ALA A 372 -0.52 -7.56 -1.77
CA ALA A 372 -0.53 -8.74 -2.64
C ALA A 372 -1.96 -9.25 -2.95
N TYR A 373 -2.98 -8.54 -2.47
CA TYR A 373 -4.38 -9.00 -2.51
C TYR A 373 -4.89 -9.26 -3.92
N ASN A 374 -4.49 -8.46 -4.90
CA ASN A 374 -4.84 -8.69 -6.30
C ASN A 374 -4.25 -9.99 -6.91
N LEU A 375 -3.26 -10.59 -6.25
CA LEU A 375 -2.73 -11.91 -6.60
C LEU A 375 -3.38 -13.05 -5.80
N THR A 376 -3.75 -12.80 -4.55
CA THR A 376 -4.28 -13.82 -3.63
C THR A 376 -5.80 -13.93 -3.70
N GLN A 377 -6.50 -12.82 -3.97
CA GLN A 377 -7.96 -12.68 -4.03
C GLN A 377 -8.38 -11.90 -5.30
N PRO A 378 -8.05 -12.42 -6.51
CA PRO A 378 -8.21 -11.68 -7.77
C PRO A 378 -9.66 -11.27 -8.04
N GLU A 379 -10.64 -12.13 -7.78
CA GLU A 379 -12.06 -11.83 -8.05
C GLU A 379 -12.58 -10.61 -7.29
N MET A 380 -12.27 -10.49 -6.00
CA MET A 380 -12.62 -9.32 -5.21
C MET A 380 -11.84 -8.08 -5.66
N ALA A 381 -10.55 -8.24 -6.00
CA ALA A 381 -9.73 -7.16 -6.51
C ALA A 381 -10.23 -6.61 -7.86
N GLU A 382 -10.80 -7.46 -8.74
CA GLU A 382 -11.45 -7.04 -9.97
C GLU A 382 -12.68 -6.17 -9.67
N ARG A 383 -13.58 -6.65 -8.81
CA ARG A 383 -14.82 -5.90 -8.47
C ARG A 383 -14.50 -4.51 -7.93
N LEU A 384 -13.59 -4.43 -6.96
CA LEU A 384 -13.15 -3.16 -6.37
C LEU A 384 -12.45 -2.26 -7.39
N GLY A 385 -11.65 -2.84 -8.29
CA GLY A 385 -10.98 -2.10 -9.36
C GLY A 385 -11.95 -1.48 -10.36
N HIS A 386 -12.95 -2.25 -10.82
CA HIS A 386 -14.01 -1.75 -11.70
C HIS A 386 -14.84 -0.66 -11.02
N ARG A 387 -15.25 -0.87 -9.76
CA ARG A 387 -15.94 0.15 -8.96
C ARG A 387 -15.14 1.45 -8.91
N LYS A 388 -13.84 1.36 -8.58
CA LYS A 388 -12.95 2.53 -8.50
C LYS A 388 -12.84 3.26 -9.83
N VAL A 389 -12.64 2.55 -10.93
CA VAL A 389 -12.49 3.17 -12.26
C VAL A 389 -13.80 3.79 -12.75
N ASN A 390 -14.97 3.23 -12.40
CA ASN A 390 -16.27 3.84 -12.69
C ASN A 390 -16.39 5.24 -12.06
N HIS A 391 -16.07 5.37 -10.76
CA HIS A 391 -16.10 6.68 -10.10
C HIS A 391 -15.02 7.63 -10.64
N ILE A 392 -13.82 7.14 -10.97
CA ILE A 392 -12.76 7.97 -11.56
C ILE A 392 -13.21 8.54 -12.90
N GLU A 393 -13.76 7.72 -13.79
CA GLU A 393 -14.25 8.17 -15.10
C GLU A 393 -15.38 9.20 -14.95
N ALA A 394 -16.30 9.00 -14.01
CA ALA A 394 -17.40 9.92 -13.74
C ALA A 394 -16.95 11.34 -13.33
N THR A 395 -15.72 11.51 -12.82
CA THR A 395 -15.19 12.83 -12.49
C THR A 395 -14.89 13.70 -13.72
N GLY A 396 -14.70 13.07 -14.89
CA GLY A 396 -14.19 13.73 -16.10
C GLY A 396 -12.76 14.26 -15.96
N ALA A 397 -11.98 13.81 -14.96
CA ALA A 397 -10.59 14.20 -14.78
C ALA A 397 -9.68 13.60 -15.85
N GLU A 398 -8.64 14.34 -16.22
CA GLU A 398 -7.59 13.89 -17.14
C GLU A 398 -6.53 13.04 -16.41
N VAL A 399 -6.37 13.27 -15.11
CA VAL A 399 -5.40 12.55 -14.27
C VAL A 399 -6.05 12.14 -12.96
N VAL A 400 -5.86 10.89 -12.55
CA VAL A 400 -6.09 10.43 -11.18
C VAL A 400 -4.75 10.29 -10.46
N THR A 401 -4.65 10.85 -9.26
CA THR A 401 -3.45 10.77 -8.43
C THR A 401 -3.66 9.92 -7.19
N THR A 402 -2.62 9.20 -6.74
CA THR A 402 -2.66 8.38 -5.51
C THR A 402 -1.27 8.22 -4.90
N GLY A 403 -1.18 8.25 -3.57
CA GLY A 403 0.06 8.18 -2.79
C GLY A 403 0.61 6.77 -2.53
N ASN A 404 0.33 5.80 -3.41
CA ASN A 404 0.68 4.40 -3.15
C ASN A 404 0.92 3.60 -4.42
N VAL A 405 2.06 2.92 -4.51
CA VAL A 405 2.47 2.11 -5.68
C VAL A 405 1.46 1.01 -6.04
N GLY A 406 0.88 0.33 -5.04
CA GLY A 406 -0.12 -0.71 -5.29
C GLY A 406 -1.38 -0.13 -5.95
N CYS A 407 -1.81 1.05 -5.51
CA CYS A 407 -2.94 1.75 -6.10
C CYS A 407 -2.62 2.23 -7.53
N LEU A 408 -1.41 2.76 -7.77
CA LEU A 408 -0.96 3.13 -9.11
C LEU A 408 -1.07 1.94 -10.07
N LEU A 409 -0.54 0.78 -9.70
CA LEU A 409 -0.59 -0.44 -10.54
C LEU A 409 -2.03 -0.88 -10.82
N GLN A 410 -2.83 -1.02 -9.77
CA GLN A 410 -4.19 -1.54 -9.89
C GLN A 410 -5.08 -0.61 -10.70
N ILE A 411 -5.07 0.70 -10.41
CA ILE A 411 -5.87 1.67 -11.16
C ILE A 411 -5.39 1.77 -12.61
N THR A 412 -4.07 1.80 -12.85
CA THR A 412 -3.50 1.83 -14.21
C THR A 412 -3.98 0.63 -15.04
N ARG A 413 -3.98 -0.57 -14.45
CA ARG A 413 -4.48 -1.78 -15.12
C ARG A 413 -5.93 -1.59 -15.56
N HIS A 414 -6.81 -1.21 -14.64
CA HIS A 414 -8.25 -1.10 -14.91
C HIS A 414 -8.59 0.05 -15.88
N VAL A 415 -7.85 1.16 -15.81
CA VAL A 415 -7.94 2.26 -16.78
C VAL A 415 -7.56 1.79 -18.19
N LYS A 416 -6.44 1.05 -18.32
CA LYS A 416 -5.99 0.48 -19.60
C LYS A 416 -6.97 -0.55 -20.15
N GLU A 417 -7.48 -1.44 -19.29
CA GLU A 417 -8.45 -2.47 -19.65
C GLU A 417 -9.72 -1.87 -20.25
N ARG A 418 -10.19 -0.75 -19.68
CA ARG A 418 -11.37 -0.03 -20.17
C ARG A 418 -11.11 0.85 -21.39
N GLY A 419 -9.84 1.16 -21.68
CA GLY A 419 -9.46 2.02 -22.79
C GLY A 419 -9.79 3.51 -22.58
N ILE A 420 -9.92 3.95 -21.32
CA ILE A 420 -10.22 5.37 -21.02
C ILE A 420 -8.93 6.20 -21.02
N PRO A 421 -8.95 7.44 -21.56
CA PRO A 421 -7.75 8.26 -21.74
C PRO A 421 -7.31 8.99 -20.46
N ILE A 422 -7.47 8.38 -19.29
CA ILE A 422 -7.10 8.96 -17.99
C ILE A 422 -5.68 8.55 -17.63
N GLN A 423 -4.85 9.50 -17.20
CA GLN A 423 -3.50 9.21 -16.69
C GLN A 423 -3.56 8.87 -15.20
N VAL A 424 -2.75 7.90 -14.77
CA VAL A 424 -2.57 7.57 -13.36
C VAL A 424 -1.18 8.00 -12.93
N ALA A 425 -1.07 8.84 -11.91
CA ALA A 425 0.20 9.43 -11.49
C ALA A 425 0.35 9.50 -9.96
N HIS A 426 1.57 9.60 -9.47
CA HIS A 426 1.79 9.96 -8.08
C HIS A 426 1.65 11.49 -7.91
N PRO A 427 1.10 12.03 -6.81
CA PRO A 427 1.01 13.48 -6.58
C PRO A 427 2.37 14.19 -6.72
N ILE A 428 3.44 13.53 -6.27
CA ILE A 428 4.81 14.06 -6.35
C ILE A 428 5.31 14.22 -7.79
N ASP A 429 4.80 13.43 -8.73
CA ASP A 429 5.19 13.51 -10.14
C ASP A 429 4.64 14.80 -10.76
N LEU A 430 3.42 15.19 -10.38
CA LEU A 430 2.83 16.47 -10.81
C LEU A 430 3.55 17.64 -10.16
N LEU A 431 3.88 17.53 -8.88
CA LEU A 431 4.61 18.57 -8.17
C LEU A 431 6.03 18.77 -8.74
N ASP A 432 6.75 17.69 -9.06
CA ASP A 432 8.05 17.75 -9.77
C ASP A 432 7.92 18.41 -11.15
N ARG A 433 6.90 18.05 -11.94
CA ARG A 433 6.63 18.69 -13.24
C ARG A 433 6.39 20.19 -13.10
N ALA A 434 5.64 20.60 -12.08
CA ALA A 434 5.34 22.00 -11.79
C ALA A 434 6.58 22.80 -11.33
N TYR A 435 7.55 22.18 -10.65
CA TYR A 435 8.84 22.84 -10.37
C TYR A 435 9.75 22.95 -11.60
N ARG A 436 9.74 21.94 -12.49
CA ARG A 436 10.68 21.86 -13.62
C ARG A 436 10.28 22.65 -14.87
N GLY A 437 9.01 23.00 -15.04
CA GLY A 437 8.55 23.74 -16.22
C GLY A 437 8.18 22.88 -17.43
N GLY A 438 7.71 21.65 -17.21
CA GLY A 438 6.99 20.87 -18.22
C GLY A 438 7.75 20.56 -19.52
N GLU A 439 8.91 19.90 -19.45
CA GLU A 439 9.65 19.49 -20.66
C GLU A 439 9.01 18.33 -21.46
N GLU A 440 7.95 17.68 -20.96
CA GLU A 440 7.37 16.49 -21.61
C GLU A 440 6.13 16.76 -22.48
N GLY A 441 5.52 17.95 -22.41
CA GLY A 441 4.27 18.27 -23.13
C GLY A 441 4.44 18.51 -24.64
N THR A 442 5.63 18.86 -25.11
CA THR A 442 5.84 19.34 -26.49
C THR A 442 6.27 18.25 -27.48
N ARG A 443 6.60 17.02 -27.02
CA ARG A 443 7.08 15.95 -27.92
C ARG A 443 6.00 14.98 -28.44
N ARG A 444 4.79 14.95 -27.87
CA ARG A 444 3.72 14.04 -28.33
C ARG A 444 2.75 14.64 -29.36
N ARG A 445 2.92 15.90 -29.77
CA ARG A 445 2.15 16.52 -30.87
C ARG A 445 2.88 16.54 -32.22
N ALA A 446 4.06 15.93 -32.33
CA ALA A 446 4.89 15.97 -33.55
C ALA A 446 5.02 14.64 -34.31
N THR A 447 4.19 13.65 -34.01
CA THR A 447 4.06 12.44 -34.85
C THR A 447 2.58 12.17 -35.08
N GLY A 448 2.04 12.86 -36.09
CA GLY A 448 0.90 12.36 -36.84
C GLY A 448 1.30 11.23 -37.77
#